data_AF-A0A934L3U5-F1
#
_entry.id   AF-A0A934L3U5-F1
#
_cell.length_a   1.000
_cell.length_b   1.000
_cell.length_c   1.000
_cell.angle_alpha   90.00
_cell.angle_beta   90.00
_cell.angle_gamma   90.00
#
_symmetry.space_group_name_H-M   'P 1'
#
loop_
_entity.id
_entity.type
_entity.pdbx_description
1 polymer ?
#
loop_
_entity_poly.entity_id
_entity_poly.type
_entity_poly.pdbx_seq_one_letter_code
_entity_poly.pdbx_strand_id
1 'polypeptide(L)'
;MFNYNVGILLVLVLLMTACTPVKEKDLYGTYIAEYSFGYEKVTLSANGEYIQEVSIKGESRVLTHKGHWWYEPKYKYIRLEYGLIIEDSDSGSEHYYVPFDGDVLMKVRRVFPSIRLGTAYEDVDFVKM
;
A
#
# COMPACT_ATOMS: atom_id res chain seq x y z
N MET A 1 28.98 4.32 34.96
CA MET A 1 29.52 4.66 33.63
C MET A 1 28.92 3.69 32.62
N PHE A 2 27.83 4.08 31.96
CA PHE A 2 27.31 3.30 30.83
C PHE A 2 28.35 3.36 29.70
N ASN A 3 28.83 2.19 29.29
CA ASN A 3 29.90 2.07 28.30
C ASN A 3 29.44 2.69 26.97
N TYR A 4 30.01 3.84 26.59
CA TYR A 4 29.77 4.53 25.31
C TYR A 4 29.87 3.58 24.10
N ASN A 5 30.70 2.54 24.21
CA ASN A 5 30.89 1.50 23.20
C ASN A 5 29.62 0.67 22.92
N VAL A 6 28.75 0.46 23.91
CA VAL A 6 27.50 -0.30 23.73
C VAL A 6 26.46 0.51 22.96
N GLY A 7 26.38 1.82 23.22
CA GLY A 7 25.47 2.71 22.50
C GLY A 7 25.82 2.84 21.01
N ILE A 8 27.11 2.97 20.69
CA ILE A 8 27.60 3.04 19.30
C ILE A 8 27.33 1.74 18.54
N LEU A 9 27.56 0.58 19.18
CA LEU A 9 27.28 -0.71 18.57
C LEU A 9 25.78 -0.88 18.25
N LEU A 10 24.90 -0.41 19.13
CA LEU A 10 23.45 -0.50 18.96
C LEU A 10 22.95 0.38 17.80
N VAL A 11 23.50 1.58 17.65
CA VAL A 11 23.21 2.48 16.51
C VAL A 11 23.71 1.88 15.19
N LEU A 12 24.90 1.27 15.16
CA LEU A 12 25.43 0.61 13.96
C LEU A 12 24.58 -0.59 13.52
N VAL A 13 24.10 -1.39 14.47
CA VAL A 13 23.19 -2.52 14.17
C VAL A 13 21.86 -2.03 13.61
N LEU A 14 21.30 -0.93 14.14
CA LEU A 14 20.06 -0.34 13.63
C LEU A 14 20.24 0.17 12.19
N LEU A 15 21.37 0.83 11.87
CA LEU A 15 21.65 1.34 10.53
C LEU A 15 21.79 0.24 9.47
N MET A 16 22.25 -0.96 9.83
CA MET A 16 22.37 -2.08 8.88
C MET A 16 21.03 -2.68 8.45
N THR A 17 19.96 -2.54 9.24
CA THR A 17 18.63 -3.07 8.89
C THR A 17 17.85 -2.20 7.89
N ALA A 18 18.27 -0.96 7.67
CA ALA A 18 17.57 -0.04 6.77
C ALA A 18 17.74 -0.39 5.28
N CYS A 19 18.77 -1.15 4.91
CA CYS A 19 19.15 -1.40 3.52
C CYS A 19 18.65 -2.74 2.95
N THR A 20 17.84 -3.51 3.68
CA THR A 20 17.32 -4.77 3.16
C THR A 20 16.23 -4.54 2.10
N PRO A 21 16.27 -5.24 0.94
CA PRO A 21 15.20 -5.18 -0.03
C PRO A 21 13.88 -5.64 0.59
N VAL A 22 12.78 -5.04 0.17
CA VAL A 22 11.43 -5.48 0.56
C VAL A 22 11.21 -6.87 -0.01
N LYS A 23 10.81 -7.81 0.84
CA LYS A 23 10.41 -9.16 0.43
C LYS A 23 8.90 -9.20 0.29
N GLU A 24 8.41 -10.09 -0.56
CA GLU A 24 6.97 -10.26 -0.76
C GLU A 24 6.21 -10.50 0.55
N LYS A 25 6.76 -11.32 1.45
CA LYS A 25 6.19 -11.56 2.78
C LYS A 25 6.04 -10.31 3.65
N ASP A 26 6.85 -9.28 3.41
CA ASP A 26 6.76 -8.02 4.14
C ASP A 26 5.54 -7.21 3.65
N LEU A 27 5.00 -7.55 2.47
CA LEU A 27 3.86 -6.89 1.85
C LEU A 27 2.51 -7.42 2.35
N TYR A 28 2.43 -8.63 2.91
CA TYR A 28 1.15 -9.18 3.38
C TYR A 28 0.52 -8.31 4.46
N GLY A 29 -0.80 -8.09 4.40
CA GLY A 29 -1.54 -7.28 5.36
C GLY A 29 -2.51 -6.31 4.71
N THR A 30 -3.12 -5.46 5.53
CA THR A 30 -4.11 -4.46 5.10
C THR A 30 -3.48 -3.08 5.05
N TYR A 31 -3.74 -2.38 3.95
CA TYR A 31 -3.28 -1.05 3.66
C TYR A 31 -4.48 -0.13 3.51
N ILE A 32 -4.42 1.06 4.11
CA ILE A 32 -5.51 2.03 4.04
C ILE A 32 -5.01 3.34 3.42
N ALA A 33 -5.75 3.80 2.42
CA ALA A 33 -5.68 5.16 1.91
C ALA A 33 -6.90 5.95 2.38
N GLU A 34 -6.69 7.23 2.68
CA GLU A 34 -7.75 8.19 2.98
C GLU A 34 -7.84 9.19 1.84
N TYR A 35 -9.07 9.42 1.40
CA TYR A 35 -9.44 10.38 0.36
C TYR A 35 -10.34 11.45 0.96
N SER A 36 -10.48 12.58 0.26
CA SER A 36 -11.38 13.66 0.66
C SER A 36 -12.83 13.14 0.88
N PHE A 37 -13.28 12.25 0.00
CA PHE A 37 -14.63 11.67 -0.03
C PHE A 37 -14.77 10.31 0.67
N GLY A 38 -13.69 9.66 1.13
CA GLY A 38 -13.80 8.28 1.59
C GLY A 38 -12.51 7.62 2.03
N TYR A 39 -12.53 6.29 2.09
CA TYR A 39 -11.38 5.45 2.42
C TYR A 39 -11.33 4.26 1.49
N GLU A 40 -10.12 3.83 1.14
CA GLU A 40 -9.88 2.57 0.46
C GLU A 40 -9.02 1.66 1.30
N LYS A 41 -9.36 0.38 1.34
CA LYS A 41 -8.58 -0.67 1.96
C LYS A 41 -8.15 -1.68 0.91
N VAL A 42 -6.87 -2.03 0.90
CA VAL A 42 -6.33 -3.14 0.12
C VAL A 42 -5.72 -4.14 1.07
N THR A 43 -6.22 -5.38 1.05
CA THR A 43 -5.69 -6.50 1.84
C THR A 43 -4.97 -7.47 0.92
N LEU A 44 -3.68 -7.71 1.17
CA LEU A 44 -2.85 -8.65 0.43
C LEU A 44 -2.63 -9.91 1.24
N SER A 45 -3.13 -11.04 0.74
CA SER A 45 -3.02 -12.35 1.40
C SER A 45 -1.83 -13.15 0.86
N ALA A 46 -1.25 -14.00 1.72
CA ALA A 46 -0.09 -14.83 1.37
C ALA A 46 -0.37 -15.90 0.29
N ASN A 47 -1.64 -16.20 0.01
CA ASN A 47 -2.07 -17.11 -1.05
C ASN A 47 -2.12 -16.45 -2.43
N GLY A 48 -1.73 -15.17 -2.55
CA GLY A 48 -1.79 -14.42 -3.80
C GLY A 48 -3.16 -13.81 -4.09
N GLU A 49 -4.12 -13.88 -3.18
CA GLU A 49 -5.42 -13.20 -3.31
C GLU A 49 -5.38 -11.81 -2.66
N TYR A 50 -6.12 -10.86 -3.23
CA TYR A 50 -6.37 -9.56 -2.61
C TYR A 50 -7.86 -9.27 -2.47
N ILE A 51 -8.16 -8.37 -1.53
CA ILE A 51 -9.48 -7.75 -1.37
C ILE A 51 -9.28 -6.24 -1.37
N GLN A 52 -10.05 -5.54 -2.18
CA GLN A 52 -10.11 -4.09 -2.21
C GLN A 52 -11.50 -3.63 -1.79
N GLU A 53 -11.57 -2.70 -0.85
CA GLU A 53 -12.82 -2.17 -0.28
C GLU A 53 -12.79 -0.65 -0.32
N VAL A 54 -13.81 -0.03 -0.91
CA VAL A 54 -13.94 1.43 -0.99
C VAL A 54 -15.20 1.85 -0.25
N SER A 55 -15.02 2.72 0.74
CA SER A 55 -16.08 3.28 1.57
C SER A 55 -16.20 4.77 1.29
N ILE A 56 -17.37 5.22 0.83
CA ILE A 56 -17.65 6.63 0.51
C ILE A 56 -18.41 7.27 1.67
N LYS A 57 -18.02 8.49 2.05
CA LYS A 57 -18.66 9.25 3.13
C LYS A 57 -20.11 9.56 2.74
N GLY A 58 -21.05 9.20 3.61
CA GLY A 58 -22.48 9.42 3.36
C GLY A 58 -23.16 8.29 2.60
N GLU A 59 -22.40 7.34 2.03
CA GLU A 59 -22.96 6.10 1.49
C GLU A 59 -22.93 4.99 2.52
N SER A 60 -23.97 4.15 2.51
CA SER A 60 -24.03 2.96 3.36
C SER A 60 -23.36 1.73 2.72
N ARG A 61 -23.10 1.79 1.42
CA ARG A 61 -22.56 0.68 0.66
C ARG A 61 -21.04 0.77 0.58
N VAL A 62 -20.39 -0.38 0.78
CA VAL A 62 -18.97 -0.56 0.48
C VAL A 62 -18.86 -1.23 -0.88
N LEU A 63 -18.03 -0.67 -1.76
CA LEU A 63 -17.65 -1.33 -3.01
C LEU A 63 -16.54 -2.33 -2.68
N THR A 64 -16.70 -3.58 -3.08
CA THR A 64 -15.72 -4.64 -2.82
C THR A 64 -15.32 -5.32 -4.11
N HIS A 65 -14.02 -5.46 -4.32
CA HIS A 65 -13.43 -6.26 -5.40
C HIS A 65 -12.45 -7.30 -4.84
N LYS A 66 -12.31 -8.42 -5.52
CA LYS A 66 -11.37 -9.49 -5.18
C LYS A 66 -10.70 -10.01 -6.44
N GLY A 67 -9.42 -10.31 -6.34
CA GLY A 67 -8.65 -10.89 -7.44
C GLY A 67 -7.31 -11.43 -6.98
N HIS A 68 -6.38 -11.58 -7.90
CA HIS A 68 -5.01 -11.99 -7.59
C HIS A 68 -4.06 -10.80 -7.56
N TRP A 69 -3.00 -10.94 -6.78
CA TRP A 69 -1.92 -9.98 -6.73
C TRP A 69 -0.57 -10.66 -6.77
N TRP A 70 0.44 -9.90 -7.22
CA TRP A 70 1.82 -10.34 -7.19
C TRP A 70 2.76 -9.16 -7.05
N TYR A 71 3.95 -9.44 -6.52
CA TYR A 71 5.00 -8.46 -6.35
C TYR A 71 6.04 -8.59 -7.46
N GLU A 72 6.37 -7.46 -8.10
CA GLU A 72 7.46 -7.37 -9.05
C GLU A 72 8.66 -6.65 -8.40
N PRO A 73 9.61 -7.40 -7.81
CA PRO A 73 10.70 -6.82 -7.02
C PRO A 73 11.65 -5.96 -7.87
N LYS A 74 11.78 -6.25 -9.18
CA LYS A 74 12.65 -5.47 -10.07
C LYS A 74 12.19 -4.03 -10.18
N TYR A 75 10.88 -3.82 -10.29
CA TYR A 75 10.29 -2.50 -10.46
C TYR A 75 9.75 -1.92 -9.14
N LYS A 76 9.61 -2.74 -8.10
CA LYS A 76 9.04 -2.38 -6.79
C LYS A 76 7.58 -1.93 -6.88
N TYR A 77 6.77 -2.70 -7.60
CA TYR A 77 5.32 -2.52 -7.63
C TYR A 77 4.62 -3.83 -7.28
N ILE A 78 3.44 -3.72 -6.68
CA ILE A 78 2.46 -4.81 -6.71
C ILE A 78 1.52 -4.58 -7.89
N ARG A 79 1.03 -5.67 -8.47
CA ARG A 79 -0.01 -5.68 -9.50
C ARG A 79 -1.26 -6.28 -8.88
N LEU A 80 -2.38 -5.57 -8.97
CA LEU A 80 -3.71 -6.07 -8.62
C LEU A 80 -4.46 -6.36 -9.93
N GLU A 81 -4.80 -7.62 -10.15
CA GLU A 81 -5.56 -8.05 -11.31
C GLU A 81 -6.99 -7.48 -11.24
N TYR A 82 -7.42 -6.76 -12.28
CA TYR A 82 -8.77 -6.15 -12.38
C TYR A 82 -9.15 -5.25 -11.19
N GLY A 83 -8.18 -4.56 -10.59
CA GLY A 83 -8.42 -3.67 -9.45
C GLY A 83 -9.30 -2.47 -9.79
N LEU A 84 -9.95 -1.91 -8.77
CA LEU A 84 -10.65 -0.63 -8.84
C LEU A 84 -9.62 0.50 -8.95
N ILE A 85 -9.87 1.45 -9.85
CA ILE A 85 -9.14 2.72 -9.87
C ILE A 85 -9.98 3.77 -9.16
N ILE A 86 -9.39 4.32 -8.11
CA ILE A 86 -9.97 5.38 -7.30
C ILE A 86 -9.11 6.61 -7.49
N GLU A 87 -9.74 7.70 -7.95
CA GLU A 87 -9.08 8.99 -8.18
C GLU A 87 -9.76 10.08 -7.34
N ASP A 88 -8.95 10.92 -6.70
CA ASP A 88 -9.40 12.10 -5.94
C ASP A 88 -9.08 13.34 -6.75
N SER A 89 -10.03 13.77 -7.59
CA SER A 89 -9.83 14.94 -8.42
C SER A 89 -10.04 16.23 -7.61
N ASP A 90 -9.06 17.14 -7.68
CA ASP A 90 -9.15 18.51 -7.13
C ASP A 90 -10.34 19.31 -7.69
N SER A 91 -10.99 18.82 -8.75
CA SER A 91 -12.13 19.48 -9.40
C SER A 91 -13.47 19.24 -8.69
N GLY A 92 -13.49 18.46 -7.60
CA GLY A 92 -14.68 18.22 -6.80
C GLY A 92 -15.69 17.27 -7.44
N SER A 93 -15.34 16.63 -8.56
CA SER A 93 -16.08 15.49 -9.09
C SER A 93 -15.46 14.20 -8.56
N GLU A 94 -16.25 13.46 -7.78
CA GLU A 94 -15.95 12.10 -7.34
C GLU A 94 -15.96 11.19 -8.58
N HIS A 95 -14.78 10.74 -9.01
CA HIS A 95 -14.63 9.80 -10.12
C HIS A 95 -14.03 8.49 -9.59
N TYR A 96 -14.88 7.55 -9.20
CA TYR A 96 -14.46 6.16 -9.02
C TYR A 96 -14.76 5.40 -10.33
N TYR A 97 -13.73 4.79 -10.91
CA TYR A 97 -13.92 3.95 -12.08
C TYR A 97 -14.23 2.51 -11.63
N VAL A 98 -15.36 1.99 -12.11
CA VAL A 98 -15.72 0.56 -12.11
C VAL A 98 -14.54 -0.21 -12.74
N PRO A 99 -14.18 -1.42 -12.25
CA PRO A 99 -12.96 -2.08 -12.68
C PRO A 99 -12.97 -2.23 -14.21
N PHE A 100 -11.89 -1.76 -14.83
CA PHE A 100 -11.63 -1.92 -16.25
C PHE A 100 -10.81 -3.20 -16.44
N ASP A 101 -10.77 -3.76 -17.66
CA ASP A 101 -10.10 -5.04 -17.96
C ASP A 101 -8.55 -5.02 -17.80
N GLY A 102 -7.99 -4.01 -17.12
CA GLY A 102 -6.56 -3.87 -16.86
C GLY A 102 -6.19 -4.05 -15.39
N ASP A 103 -4.91 -3.81 -15.09
CA ASP A 103 -4.36 -4.00 -13.75
C ASP A 103 -4.07 -2.68 -13.06
N VAL A 104 -4.20 -2.69 -11.74
CA VAL A 104 -3.77 -1.58 -10.89
C VAL A 104 -2.35 -1.84 -10.43
N LEU A 105 -1.45 -0.91 -10.72
CA LEU A 105 -0.05 -0.96 -10.28
C LEU A 105 0.15 -0.04 -9.09
N MET A 106 0.59 -0.60 -7.96
CA MET A 106 0.88 0.18 -6.75
C MET A 106 2.36 0.10 -6.39
N LYS A 107 3.01 1.26 -6.29
CA LYS A 107 4.43 1.42 -5.97
C LYS A 107 4.69 1.08 -4.51
N VAL A 108 5.62 0.18 -4.28
CA VAL A 108 6.08 -0.19 -2.94
C VAL A 108 7.16 0.79 -2.48
N ARG A 109 6.91 1.48 -1.38
CA ARG A 109 7.86 2.39 -0.72
C ARG A 109 8.15 1.88 0.69
N ARG A 110 9.43 1.76 1.05
CA ARG A 110 9.84 1.51 2.44
C ARG A 110 10.08 2.87 3.11
N VAL A 111 9.32 3.16 4.17
CA VAL A 111 9.47 4.34 5.01
C VAL A 111 9.69 3.83 6.42
N PHE A 112 10.95 3.65 6.83
CA PHE A 112 11.28 2.98 8.09
C PHE A 112 10.48 3.56 9.27
N PRO A 113 9.83 2.71 10.10
CA PRO A 113 9.85 1.25 10.11
C PRO A 113 8.74 0.55 9.26
N SER A 114 7.98 1.28 8.44
CA SER A 114 6.81 0.78 7.71
C SER A 114 7.00 0.62 6.20
N ILE A 115 6.01 0.00 5.57
CA ILE A 115 5.84 -0.09 4.12
C ILE A 115 4.59 0.68 3.74
N ARG A 116 4.68 1.42 2.63
CA ARG A 116 3.56 2.13 2.01
C ARG A 116 3.37 1.66 0.57
N LEU A 117 2.12 1.70 0.12
CA LEU A 117 1.79 1.54 -1.29
C LEU A 117 1.33 2.89 -1.82
N GLY A 118 1.80 3.31 -2.98
CA GLY A 118 1.27 4.47 -3.69
C GLY A 118 0.68 4.06 -5.02
N THR A 119 -0.34 4.74 -5.52
CA THR A 119 -0.76 4.50 -6.91
C THR A 119 0.31 5.05 -7.86
N ALA A 120 0.32 4.57 -9.11
CA ALA A 120 1.26 5.08 -10.11
C ALA A 120 0.98 6.54 -10.53
N TYR A 121 -0.23 7.04 -10.22
CA TYR A 121 -0.78 8.28 -10.78
C TYR A 121 -1.07 9.36 -9.73
N GLU A 122 -1.11 9.03 -8.43
CA GLU A 122 -1.46 9.98 -7.38
C GLU A 122 -0.51 9.94 -6.18
N ASP A 123 -0.48 11.06 -5.45
CA ASP A 123 0.25 11.22 -4.17
C ASP A 123 -0.53 10.64 -2.97
N VAL A 124 -1.42 9.67 -3.19
CA VAL A 124 -2.13 8.99 -2.10
C VAL A 124 -1.28 7.81 -1.60
N ASP A 125 -0.95 7.87 -0.31
CA ASP A 125 -0.18 6.83 0.38
C ASP A 125 -1.11 5.89 1.14
N PHE A 126 -1.13 4.63 0.74
CA PHE A 126 -1.70 3.59 1.56
C PHE A 126 -0.74 3.22 2.67
N VAL A 127 -1.21 3.36 3.91
CA VAL A 127 -0.46 3.03 5.11
C VAL A 127 -0.85 1.64 5.59
N LYS A 128 0.14 0.79 5.83
CA LYS A 128 -0.08 -0.54 6.43
C LYS A 128 -0.57 -0.40 7.88
N MET A 129 -1.66 -1.09 8.21
CA MET A 129 -2.16 -1.19 9.59
C MET A 129 -1.47 -2.29 10.40
#